data_AF-A0A858QAR2-F1
#
_entry.id   AF-A0A858QAR2-F1
#
_cell.length_a   1.000
_cell.length_b   1.000
_cell.length_c   1.000
_cell.angle_alpha   90.00
_cell.angle_beta   90.00
_cell.angle_gamma   90.00
#
_symmetry.space_group_name_H-M   'P 1'
#
loop_
_entity.id
_entity.type
_entity.pdbx_description
1 polymer ?
#
loop_
_entity_poly.entity_id
_entity_poly.type
_entity_poly.pdbx_seq_one_letter_code
_entity_poly.pdbx_strand_id
1 'polypeptide(L)' 'MAHLIRGHGAIENRLHHVLDVSLGEDSSRIRKNPGVFALLRHFALNLLRHKGQTPIRSALYDNAISLHRLLAYEGI' A
#
# COMPACT_ATOMS: atom_id res chain seq x y z
N MET A 1 23.87 3.37 15.56
CA MET A 1 22.96 2.20 15.61
C MET A 1 21.52 2.54 16.00
N ALA A 2 21.26 3.27 17.09
CA ALA A 2 19.89 3.64 17.50
C ALA A 2 19.08 4.49 16.48
N HIS A 3 19.75 5.30 15.66
CA HIS A 3 19.09 6.14 14.64
C HIS A 3 18.60 5.33 13.43
N LEU A 4 19.34 4.28 13.04
CA LEU A 4 18.95 3.34 11.99
C LEU A 4 17.73 2.52 12.40
N ILE A 5 17.70 2.03 13.64
CA ILE A 5 16.55 1.27 14.18
C ILE A 5 15.30 2.17 14.26
N ARG A 6 15.44 3.42 14.72
CA ARG A 6 14.31 4.38 14.78
C ARG A 6 13.86 4.85 13.39
N GLY A 7 14.77 5.09 12.46
CA GLY A 7 14.45 5.48 11.08
C GLY A 7 13.80 4.32 10.32
N HIS A 8 14.32 3.11 10.48
CA HIS A 8 13.75 1.90 9.91
C HIS A 8 12.35 1.63 10.47
N GLY A 9 12.18 1.69 11.80
CA GLY A 9 10.88 1.56 12.45
C GLY A 9 9.87 2.62 12.02
N ALA A 10 10.29 3.87 11.77
CA ALA A 10 9.39 4.91 11.26
C ALA A 10 8.91 4.64 9.81
N ILE A 11 9.77 4.06 8.96
CA ILE A 11 9.43 3.68 7.59
C ILE A 11 8.46 2.48 7.60
N GLU A 12 8.78 1.48 8.42
CA GLU A 12 7.96 0.28 8.59
C GLU A 12 6.61 0.60 9.23
N ASN A 13 6.55 1.45 10.24
CA ASN A 13 5.31 1.88 10.89
C ASN A 13 4.39 2.67 9.95
N ARG A 14 4.96 3.49 9.04
CA ARG A 14 4.18 4.18 7.98
C ARG A 14 3.71 3.23 6.88
N LEU A 15 4.45 2.17 6.61
CA LEU A 15 4.06 1.12 5.66
C LEU A 15 2.94 0.25 6.26
N HIS A 16 3.15 -0.30 7.45
CA HIS A 16 2.19 -1.13 8.18
C HIS A 16 0.87 -0.41 8.40
N HIS A 17 0.90 0.84 8.88
CA HIS A 17 -0.35 1.59 9.12
C HIS A 17 -1.20 1.73 7.84
N VAL A 18 -0.58 1.90 6.66
CA VAL A 18 -1.33 1.99 5.40
C VAL A 18 -1.85 0.62 4.96
N LEU A 19 -1.05 -0.45 5.12
CA LEU A 19 -1.47 -1.82 4.79
C LEU A 19 -2.62 -2.29 5.69
N ASP A 20 -2.46 -2.14 7.00
CA ASP A 20 -3.41 -2.60 8.02
C ASP A 20 -4.73 -1.82 7.93
N VAL A 21 -4.64 -0.48 7.86
CA VAL A 21 -5.83 0.38 7.98
C VAL A 21 -6.42 0.77 6.63
N SER A 22 -5.60 1.11 5.63
CA SER A 22 -6.11 1.61 4.35
C SER A 22 -6.35 0.50 3.33
N LEU A 23 -5.58 -0.59 3.38
CA LEU A 23 -5.75 -1.77 2.51
C LEU A 23 -6.44 -2.95 3.22
N GLY A 24 -6.86 -2.76 4.47
CA GLY A 24 -7.67 -3.70 5.23
C GLY A 24 -6.98 -5.04 5.47
N GLU A 25 -5.65 -5.05 5.63
CA GLU A 25 -4.89 -6.26 5.86
C GLU A 25 -5.32 -6.97 7.15
N ASP A 26 -5.44 -6.23 8.25
CA ASP A 26 -5.82 -6.76 9.57
C ASP A 26 -7.26 -7.32 9.58
N SER A 27 -8.16 -6.69 8.83
CA SER A 27 -9.55 -7.13 8.69
C SER A 27 -9.79 -8.17 7.59
N SER A 28 -8.74 -8.57 6.86
CA SER A 28 -8.83 -9.47 5.71
C SER A 28 -9.30 -10.87 6.12
N ARG A 29 -10.44 -11.29 5.57
CA ARG A 29 -11.01 -12.64 5.76
C ARG A 29 -10.56 -13.65 4.71
N ILE A 30 -9.64 -13.27 3.81
CA ILE A 30 -9.10 -14.19 2.81
C ILE A 30 -8.31 -15.28 3.53
N ARG A 31 -8.72 -16.53 3.35
CA ARG A 31 -8.06 -17.72 3.94
C ARG A 31 -7.42 -18.65 2.90
N LYS A 32 -7.76 -18.47 1.63
CA LYS A 32 -7.12 -19.18 0.51
C LYS A 32 -6.05 -18.29 -0.09
N ASN A 33 -4.80 -18.76 -0.11
CA ASN A 33 -3.63 -18.04 -0.63
C ASN A 33 -3.48 -16.58 -0.10
N PRO A 34 -3.51 -16.36 1.22
CA PRO A 34 -3.44 -15.00 1.80
C PRO A 34 -2.17 -14.23 1.38
N GLY A 35 -1.05 -14.93 1.15
CA GLY A 35 0.19 -14.33 0.70
C GLY A 35 0.13 -13.68 -0.69
N VAL A 36 -0.72 -14.17 -1.59
CA VAL A 36 -0.92 -13.54 -2.91
C VAL A 36 -1.56 -12.16 -2.74
N PHE A 37 -2.53 -12.05 -1.83
CA PHE A 37 -3.21 -10.79 -1.57
C PHE A 37 -2.32 -9.81 -0.79
N ALA A 38 -1.49 -10.30 0.14
CA ALA A 38 -0.45 -9.49 0.77
C ALA A 38 0.52 -8.92 -0.29
N LEU A 39 0.99 -9.75 -1.23
CA LEU A 39 1.86 -9.29 -2.33
C LEU A 39 1.19 -8.21 -3.18
N LEU A 40 -0.10 -8.38 -3.53
CA LEU A 40 -0.87 -7.38 -4.28
C LEU A 40 -0.97 -6.04 -3.54
N ARG A 41 -1.22 -6.07 -2.23
CA ARG A 41 -1.26 -4.86 -1.39
C ARG A 41 0.09 -4.14 -1.39
N HIS A 42 1.17 -4.88 -1.20
CA HIS A 42 2.53 -4.33 -1.26
C HIS A 42 2.84 -3.75 -2.64
N PHE A 43 2.44 -4.43 -3.72
CA PHE A 43 2.64 -3.95 -5.08
C PHE A 43 1.91 -2.63 -5.32
N ALA A 44 0.63 -2.53 -4.95
CA ALA A 44 -0.16 -1.31 -5.07
C ALA A 44 0.47 -0.15 -4.26
N LEU A 45 0.89 -0.41 -3.02
CA LEU A 45 1.54 0.59 -2.19
C LEU A 45 2.86 1.09 -2.79
N ASN A 46 3.68 0.17 -3.32
CA ASN A 46 4.95 0.50 -3.95
C ASN A 46 4.75 1.32 -5.23
N LEU A 47 3.74 1.00 -6.04
CA LEU A 47 3.40 1.77 -7.25
C LEU A 47 3.02 3.22 -6.91
N LEU A 48 2.16 3.41 -5.89
CA LEU A 48 1.75 4.75 -5.45
C LEU A 48 2.94 5.56 -4.91
N ARG A 49 3.84 4.93 -4.17
CA ARG A 49 5.08 5.56 -3.66
C ARG A 49 6.04 5.92 -4.79
N HIS A 50 6.23 5.02 -5.76
CA HIS A 50 7.10 5.25 -6.91
C HIS A 50 6.66 6.47 -7.72
N LYS A 51 5.35 6.69 -7.86
CA LYS A 51 4.79 7.87 -8.54
C LYS A 51 4.71 9.12 -7.64
N GLY A 52 5.22 9.06 -6.40
CA GLY A 52 5.26 10.19 -5.48
C GLY A 52 3.91 10.65 -4.95
N GLN A 53 2.88 9.78 -4.97
CA GLN A 53 1.54 10.20 -4.58
C GLN A 53 1.40 10.37 -3.07
N THR A 54 1.03 11.58 -2.67
CA THR A 54 0.76 11.93 -1.27
C THR A 54 -0.52 12.76 -1.18
N PRO A 55 -1.41 12.47 -0.22
CA PRO A 55 -1.39 11.36 0.74
C PRO A 55 -1.86 10.03 0.11
N ILE A 56 -1.20 8.92 0.47
CA ILE A 56 -1.45 7.58 -0.10
C ILE A 56 -2.92 7.14 0.03
N ARG A 57 -3.61 7.53 1.11
CA ARG A 57 -5.03 7.19 1.32
C ARG A 57 -5.96 7.83 0.28
N SER A 58 -5.69 9.08 -0.11
CA SER A 58 -6.48 9.75 -1.16
C SER A 58 -6.23 9.07 -2.51
N ALA A 59 -4.97 8.81 -2.83
CA ALA A 59 -4.59 8.09 -4.03
C ALA A 59 -5.26 6.71 -4.12
N LEU A 60 -5.29 5.96 -3.01
CA LEU A 60 -6.01 4.68 -2.94
C LEU A 60 -7.51 4.84 -3.19
N TYR A 61 -8.14 5.84 -2.58
CA TYR A 61 -9.57 6.12 -2.77
C TYR A 61 -9.90 6.47 -4.23
N ASP A 62 -9.11 7.36 -4.83
CA ASP A 62 -9.30 7.81 -6.21
C ASP A 62 -9.12 6.64 -7.21
N ASN A 63 -8.15 5.77 -6.96
CA ASN A 63 -7.89 4.58 -7.78
C ASN A 63 -8.93 3.47 -7.57
N ALA A 64 -9.47 3.32 -6.35
CA ALA A 64 -10.49 2.32 -6.04
C ALA A 64 -11.83 2.64 -6.72
N ILE A 65 -12.15 3.92 -6.90
CA ILE A 65 -13.44 4.37 -7.48
C ILE A 65 -13.37 4.44 -9.01
N SER A 66 -12.18 4.61 -9.59
CA SER A 66 -12.00 4.76 -11.04
C SER A 66 -11.02 3.75 -11.59
N LEU A 67 -11.53 2.58 -12.00
CA LEU A 67 -10.73 1.56 -12.69
C LEU A 67 -10.07 2.11 -13.97
N HIS A 68 -10.73 3.04 -14.67
CA HIS A 68 -10.17 3.72 -15.85
C HIS A 68 -8.90 4.51 -15.53
N ARG A 69 -8.83 5.15 -14.35
CA ARG A 69 -7.61 5.83 -13.91
C ARG A 69 -6.51 4.82 -13.66
N LEU A 70 -6.82 3.71 -12.99
CA LEU A 70 -5.88 2.63 -12.69
C LEU A 70 -5.31 1.97 -13.95
N LEU A 71 -6.14 1.73 -14.97
CA LEU A 71 -5.69 1.19 -16.27
C LEU A 71 -4.96 2.22 -17.13
N ALA A 72 -5.25 3.51 -16.95
CA ALA A 72 -4.51 4.60 -17.56
C ALA A 72 -3.21 4.95 -16.80
N TYR A 73 -2.83 4.19 -15.76
CA TYR A 73 -1.48 4.30 -15.19
C TYR A 73 -0.48 3.72 -16.20
N GLU A 74 0.15 4.62 -16.96
CA GLU A 74 1.32 4.32 -17.78
C GLU A 74 2.44 3.70 -16.92
N GLY A 75 2.68 2.41 -17.13
CA GLY A 75 3.75 1.63 -16.50
C GLY A 75 3.38 0.28 -15.87
N ILE A 76 2.34 -0.40 -16.34
CA ILE A 76 2.13 -1.84 -16.08
C ILE A 76 2.68 -2.64 -17.28
#